data_AF-A0A8T5KNI4-F1
#
_entry.id   AF-A0A8T5KNI4-F1
#
_cell.length_a   1.000
_cell.length_b   1.000
_cell.length_c   1.000
_cell.angle_alpha   90.00
_cell.angle_beta   90.00
_cell.angle_gamma   90.00
#
_symmetry.space_group_name_H-M   'P 1'
#
loop_
_entity.id
_entity.type
_entity.pdbx_description
1 polymer ?
#
loop_
_entity_poly.entity_id
_entity_poly.type
_entity_poly.pdbx_seq_one_letter_code
_entity_poly.pdbx_strand_id
1 'polypeptide(L)' 'TMLVGGGIRTPQQAQIAAEAGADWIVTGTLTEDAADLSDLREKISAITSILGLINWEPN' A
#
# COMPACT_ATOMS: atom_id res chain seq x y z
N THR A 1 3.71 16.22 8.43
CA THR A 1 4.54 15.16 7.85
C THR A 1 4.74 14.04 8.85
N MET A 2 3.80 13.10 8.86
CA MET A 2 3.88 11.82 9.55
C MET A 2 4.15 10.72 8.52
N LEU A 3 5.16 9.89 8.80
CA LEU A 3 5.56 8.76 7.97
C LEU A 3 5.24 7.48 8.74
N VAL A 4 4.47 6.58 8.14
CA VAL A 4 4.11 5.29 8.75
C VAL A 4 4.67 4.15 7.91
N GLY A 5 5.38 3.24 8.55
CA GLY A 5 5.93 2.03 7.95
C GLY A 5 5.99 0.90 8.97
N GLY A 6 6.56 -0.24 8.57
CA GLY A 6 6.73 -1.41 9.44
C GLY A 6 5.66 -2.48 9.21
N GLY A 7 5.78 -3.21 8.10
CA GLY A 7 4.95 -4.39 7.87
C GLY A 7 3.51 -4.13 7.46
N ILE A 8 3.23 -2.99 6.81
CA ILE A 8 1.97 -2.75 6.08
C ILE A 8 1.89 -3.79 4.94
N ARG A 9 1.06 -4.81 5.12
CA ARG A 9 0.88 -5.94 4.18
C ARG A 9 -0.48 -5.95 3.51
N THR A 10 -1.43 -5.19 4.03
CA THR A 10 -2.80 -5.18 3.53
C THR A 10 -3.30 -3.76 3.26
N PRO A 11 -4.25 -3.60 2.33
CA PRO A 11 -4.93 -2.32 2.09
C PRO A 11 -5.54 -1.73 3.36
N GLN A 12 -6.12 -2.55 4.22
CA GLN A 12 -6.78 -2.08 5.45
C GLN A 12 -5.77 -1.47 6.44
N GLN A 13 -4.57 -2.04 6.54
CA GLN A 13 -3.51 -1.45 7.37
C GLN A 13 -3.06 -0.09 6.84
N ALA A 14 -2.97 0.05 5.51
CA ALA A 14 -2.67 1.33 4.86
C ALA A 14 -3.78 2.36 5.12
N GLN A 15 -5.05 1.96 5.01
CA GLN A 15 -6.18 2.83 5.31
C GLN A 15 -6.17 3.31 6.76
N ILE A 16 -5.94 2.41 7.73
CA ILE A 16 -5.83 2.78 9.15
C ILE A 16 -4.69 3.80 9.36
N ALA A 17 -3.54 3.59 8.71
CA ALA A 17 -2.43 4.55 8.80
C ALA A 17 -2.80 5.92 8.22
N ALA A 18 -3.47 5.96 7.08
CA ALA A 18 -3.96 7.20 6.47
C ALA A 18 -4.99 7.92 7.36
N GLU A 19 -5.96 7.18 7.90
CA GLU A 19 -6.99 7.70 8.82
C GLU A 19 -6.38 8.21 10.14
N ALA A 20 -5.28 7.62 10.59
CA ALA A 20 -4.51 8.12 11.73
C ALA A 20 -3.72 9.41 11.41
N GLY A 21 -3.71 9.86 10.15
CA GLY A 21 -3.08 11.10 9.71
C GLY A 21 -1.72 10.90 9.03
N ALA A 22 -1.40 9.70 8.54
CA ALA A 22 -0.15 9.48 7.82
C ALA A 22 -0.14 10.27 6.51
N ASP A 23 0.87 11.11 6.34
CA ASP A 23 1.14 11.79 5.07
C ASP A 23 1.82 10.85 4.06
N TRP A 24 2.54 9.83 4.56
CA TRP A 24 3.26 8.84 3.78
C TRP A 24 3.12 7.44 4.38
N ILE A 25 2.94 6.43 3.51
CA ILE A 25 2.86 5.02 3.88
C ILE A 25 4.00 4.25 3.18
N VAL A 26 4.76 3.47 3.95
CA VAL A 26 5.91 2.68 3.47
C VAL A 26 5.63 1.18 3.56
N THR A 27 5.67 0.49 2.42
CA THR A 27 5.26 -0.92 2.24
C THR A 27 6.42 -1.85 1.83
N GLY A 28 7.57 -1.79 2.51
CA GLY A 28 8.75 -2.61 2.17
C GLY A 28 8.48 -4.13 2.19
N THR A 29 7.92 -4.64 3.29
CA THR A 29 7.65 -6.08 3.46
C THR A 29 6.61 -6.63 2.48
N LEU A 30 5.72 -5.78 1.94
CA LEU A 30 4.80 -6.16 0.88
C LEU A 30 5.54 -6.65 -0.37
N THR A 31 6.71 -6.07 -0.65
CA THR A 31 7.57 -6.43 -1.78
C THR A 31 8.33 -7.72 -1.52
N GLU A 32 8.78 -7.93 -0.29
CA GLU A 32 9.49 -9.15 0.13
C GLU A 32 8.55 -10.37 0.14
N ASP A 33 7.29 -10.18 0.50
CA ASP A 33 6.26 -11.22 0.55
C ASP A 33 5.57 -11.46 -0.81
N ALA A 34 5.99 -10.79 -1.89
CA ALA A 34 5.40 -10.96 -3.21
C ALA A 34 5.89 -12.23 -3.90
N ALA A 35 4.96 -13.04 -4.41
CA ALA A 35 5.28 -14.29 -5.11
C ALA A 35 5.92 -14.03 -6.47
N ASP A 36 5.46 -12.99 -7.17
CA ASP A 36 5.98 -12.52 -8.45
C ASP A 36 5.58 -11.05 -8.69
N LEU A 37 5.92 -10.52 -9.87
CA LEU A 37 5.60 -9.14 -10.24
C LEU A 37 4.09 -8.88 -10.41
N SER A 38 3.31 -9.90 -10.77
CA SER A 38 1.85 -9.77 -10.91
C SER A 38 1.21 -9.66 -9.53
N ASP A 39 1.62 -10.51 -8.59
CA ASP A 39 1.18 -10.45 -7.20
C ASP A 39 1.59 -9.12 -6.54
N LEU A 40 2.82 -8.64 -6.78
CA LEU A 40 3.25 -7.33 -6.30
C LEU A 40 2.38 -6.19 -6.86
N ARG A 41 2.07 -6.25 -8.16
CA ARG A 41 1.20 -5.27 -8.84
C ARG A 41 -0.21 -5.28 -8.27
N GLU A 42 -0.80 -6.45 -8.03
CA GLU A 42 -2.13 -6.58 -7.41
C GLU A 42 -2.13 -6.02 -5.98
N LYS A 43 -1.12 -6.37 -5.17
CA LYS A 43 -0.95 -5.87 -3.81
C LYS A 43 -0.82 -4.35 -3.74
N ILE A 44 0.01 -3.75 -4.60
CA ILE A 44 0.17 -2.29 -4.69
C ILE A 44 -1.13 -1.64 -5.17
N SER A 45 -1.77 -2.20 -6.21
CA SER A 45 -3.05 -1.69 -6.74
C SER A 45 -4.13 -1.62 -5.67
N ALA A 46 -4.24 -2.67 -4.84
CA ALA A 46 -5.22 -2.72 -3.77
C ALA A 46 -4.97 -1.64 -2.70
N ILE A 47 -3.70 -1.35 -2.37
CA ILE A 47 -3.33 -0.28 -1.44
C ILE A 47 -3.64 1.10 -2.03
N THR A 48 -3.26 1.38 -3.28
CA THR A 48 -3.50 2.70 -3.88
C THR A 48 -4.99 2.95 -4.09
N SER A 49 -5.74 1.92 -4.45
CA SER A 49 -7.19 1.98 -4.64
C SER A 49 -7.94 2.34 -3.36
N ILE A 50 -7.64 1.70 -2.23
CA ILE A 50 -8.35 1.98 -0.97
C ILE A 50 -8.03 3.38 -0.43
N LEU A 51 -6.84 3.90 -0.73
CA LEU A 51 -6.42 5.25 -0.35
C LEU A 51 -7.00 6.34 -1.27
N GLY A 52 -7.77 5.98 -2.30
CA GLY A 52 -8.28 6.91 -3.30
C GLY A 52 -7.17 7.55 -4.14
N LEU A 53 -5.97 6.98 -4.12
CA LEU A 53 -4.81 7.45 -4.88
C LEU A 53 -4.91 6.91 -6.31
N ILE A 54 -5.72 7.59 -7.12
CA ILE A 54 -5.80 7.48 -8.59
C ILE A 54 -6.44 6.17 -9.09
N ASN A 55 -7.26 6.26 -10.15
CA ASN A 55 -7.62 5.14 -11.02
C ASN A 55 -6.39 4.64 -11.78
N TRP A 56 -5.43 4.04 -11.07
CA TRP A 56 -4.25 3.46 -11.69
C TRP A 56 -4.64 2.14 -12.34
N GLU A 57 -4.81 2.17 -13.66
CA GLU A 57 -4.84 0.96 -14.47
C GLU A 57 -3.40 0.57 -14.76
N PRO A 58 -2.95 -0.60 -14.28
CA PRO A 58 -1.61 -1.00 -14.58
C PRO A 58 -1.56 -1.46 -16.05
N ASN A 59 -0.51 -1.09 -16.77
CA ASN A 59 -0.25 -1.54 -18.14
C ASN A 59 0.25 -2.99 -18.11
#